data_AF-A0A519M288-F1
#
_entry.id   AF-A0A519M288-F1
#
_cell.length_a   1.000
_cell.length_b   1.000
_cell.length_c   1.000
_cell.angle_alpha   90.00
_cell.angle_beta   90.00
_cell.angle_gamma   90.00
#
_symmetry.space_group_name_H-M   'P 1'
#
loop_
_entity.id
_entity.type
_entity.pdbx_description
1 polymer ?
#
loop_
_entity_poly.entity_id
_entity_poly.type
_entity_poly.pdbx_seq_one_letter_code
_entity_poly.pdbx_strand_id
1 'polypeptide(L)'
;MYELDESKYLYLLAVVPVLVLLYLYNLYWKRKKQKEFGDPELVKKLSPDKSVFKQALKFIILLLALSCVIVALVNPKIGTKMETVKREGIDIVFAIDVSKSMLAEDVAPNRLEKSKQIVSQIINQLGND
;
A
#
# COMPACT_ATOMS: atom_id res chain seq x y z
N MET A 1 -6.54 -8.73 -13.86
CA MET A 1 -5.12 -8.37 -13.79
C MET A 1 -4.73 -8.31 -12.33
N TYR A 2 -3.59 -8.88 -11.94
CA TYR A 2 -3.09 -8.80 -10.56
C TYR A 2 -2.25 -7.53 -10.45
N GLU A 3 -2.52 -6.71 -9.45
CA GLU A 3 -1.80 -5.45 -9.24
C GLU A 3 -1.31 -5.40 -7.79
N LEU A 4 -0.02 -5.16 -7.63
CA LEU A 4 0.64 -5.07 -6.33
C LEU A 4 0.89 -3.59 -6.03
N ASP A 5 -0.04 -3.01 -5.27
CA ASP A 5 -0.09 -1.58 -4.93
C ASP A 5 1.22 -1.12 -4.28
N GLU A 6 1.72 -1.92 -3.34
CA GLU A 6 2.88 -1.58 -2.51
C GLU A 6 3.95 -2.66 -2.58
N SER A 7 4.43 -2.90 -3.80
CA SER A 7 5.45 -3.92 -4.13
C SER A 7 6.73 -3.82 -3.27
N LYS A 8 7.05 -2.64 -2.73
CA LYS A 8 8.22 -2.41 -1.85
C LYS A 8 8.20 -3.29 -0.59
N TYR A 9 7.04 -3.66 -0.08
CA TYR A 9 6.96 -4.47 1.13
C TYR A 9 7.33 -5.94 0.90
N LEU A 10 7.43 -6.42 -0.34
CA LEU A 10 7.94 -7.75 -0.64
C LEU A 10 9.38 -7.96 -0.19
N TYR A 11 10.19 -6.89 -0.12
CA TYR A 11 11.56 -6.99 0.38
C TYR A 11 11.62 -7.40 1.86
N LEU A 12 10.57 -7.12 2.66
CA LEU A 12 10.49 -7.57 4.05
C LEU A 12 10.44 -9.09 4.18
N LEU A 13 10.05 -9.80 3.12
CA LEU A 13 10.04 -11.27 3.11
C LEU A 13 11.46 -11.83 3.22
N ALA A 14 12.51 -11.04 2.91
CA ALA A 14 13.90 -11.39 3.17
C ALA A 14 14.23 -11.52 4.68
N VAL A 15 13.40 -10.99 5.58
CA VAL A 15 13.56 -11.18 7.03
C VAL A 15 13.29 -12.64 7.42
N VAL A 16 12.40 -13.34 6.72
CA VAL A 16 12.06 -14.75 6.98
C VAL A 16 13.28 -15.67 6.91
N PRO A 17 14.07 -15.71 5.81
CA PRO A 17 15.26 -16.55 5.75
C PRO A 17 16.33 -16.14 6.77
N VAL A 18 16.46 -14.84 7.10
CA VAL A 18 17.38 -14.39 8.15
C VAL A 18 16.99 -14.98 9.52
N LEU A 19 15.71 -14.94 9.87
CA LEU A 19 15.20 -15.55 11.11
C LEU A 19 15.41 -17.07 11.13
N VAL A 20 15.22 -17.75 10.00
CA VAL A 20 15.48 -19.20 9.88
C VAL A 20 16.96 -19.50 10.13
N LEU A 21 17.87 -18.74 9.51
CA LEU A 21 19.32 -18.91 9.71
C LEU A 21 19.73 -18.69 11.17
N LEU A 22 19.20 -17.64 11.81
CA LEU A 22 19.46 -17.38 13.23
C LEU A 22 18.95 -18.52 14.13
N TYR A 23 17.77 -19.07 13.82
CA TYR A 23 17.22 -20.21 14.54
C TYR A 23 18.10 -21.46 14.38
N LEU A 24 18.53 -21.78 13.16
CA LEU A 24 19.43 -22.89 12.88
C LEU A 24 20.80 -22.71 13.57
N TYR A 25 21.35 -21.50 13.54
CA TYR A 25 22.57 -21.16 14.25
C TYR A 25 22.42 -21.36 15.77
N ASN A 26 21.31 -20.92 16.36
CA ASN A 26 21.02 -21.13 17.78
C ASN A 26 20.94 -22.62 18.15
N LEU A 27 20.31 -23.43 17.29
CA LEU A 27 20.23 -24.88 17.47
C LEU A 27 21.62 -25.54 17.38
N TYR A 28 22.43 -25.13 16.40
CA TYR A 28 23.80 -25.62 16.26
C TYR A 28 24.65 -25.26 17.48
N TRP A 29 24.61 -24.00 17.91
CA TRP A 29 25.36 -23.51 19.06
C TRP A 29 24.94 -24.20 20.36
N LYS A 30 23.64 -24.39 20.60
CA LYS A 30 23.13 -25.15 21.75
C LYS A 30 23.63 -26.59 21.75
N ARG A 31 23.59 -27.28 20.60
CA ARG A 31 24.10 -28.66 20.50
C ARG A 31 25.60 -28.73 20.78
N LYS A 32 26.38 -27.77 20.29
CA LYS A 32 27.82 -27.70 20.55
C LYS A 32 28.11 -27.47 22.04
N LYS A 33 27.42 -26.50 22.67
CA LYS A 33 27.60 -26.18 24.09
C LYS A 33 27.13 -27.30 25.02
N GLN A 34 26.06 -28.00 24.68
CA GLN A 34 25.61 -29.18 25.44
C GLN A 34 26.64 -30.31 25.44
N LYS A 35 27.42 -30.46 24.37
CA LYS A 35 28.53 -31.44 24.33
C LYS A 35 29.75 -31.01 25.16
N GLU A 36 29.99 -29.70 25.30
CA GLU A 36 31.09 -29.16 26.12
C GLU A 36 30.78 -29.19 27.63
N PHE A 37 29.52 -29.11 28.04
CA PHE A 37 29.11 -28.94 29.46
C PHE A 37 28.96 -30.24 30.28
N GLY A 38 29.17 -31.43 29.70
CA GLY A 38 29.20 -32.70 30.45
C GLY A 38 28.20 -33.76 29.99
N ASP A 39 28.28 -34.91 30.66
CA ASP A 39 27.70 -36.21 30.27
C ASP A 39 26.24 -36.10 29.74
N PRO A 40 25.96 -36.51 28.48
CA PRO A 40 24.64 -36.38 27.87
C PRO A 40 23.50 -37.04 28.67
N GLU A 41 23.80 -38.02 29.53
CA GLU A 41 22.82 -38.64 30.43
C GLU A 41 22.34 -37.70 31.55
N LEU A 42 23.22 -36.88 32.12
CA LEU A 42 22.88 -35.91 33.18
C LEU A 42 22.02 -34.76 32.64
N VAL A 43 22.34 -34.27 31.45
CA VAL A 43 21.55 -33.21 30.77
C VAL A 43 20.13 -33.69 30.45
N LYS A 44 19.98 -34.98 30.08
CA LYS A 44 18.68 -35.58 29.79
C LYS A 44 17.85 -35.81 31.06
N LYS A 45 18.49 -36.14 32.18
CA LYS A 45 17.84 -36.23 33.52
C LYS A 45 17.39 -34.87 34.08
N LEU A 46 18.12 -33.79 33.80
CA LEU A 46 17.81 -32.43 34.27
C LEU A 46 16.75 -31.70 33.42
N SER A 47 16.45 -32.18 32.21
CA SER A 47 15.43 -31.57 31.33
C SER A 47 14.69 -32.64 30.49
N PRO A 48 13.94 -33.54 31.14
CA PRO A 48 13.26 -34.66 30.47
C PRO A 48 12.15 -34.20 29.51
N ASP A 49 11.50 -33.06 29.75
CA ASP A 49 10.33 -32.60 28.99
C ASP A 49 10.64 -31.71 27.77
N LYS A 50 11.89 -31.68 27.30
CA LYS A 50 12.30 -30.77 26.23
C LYS A 50 11.83 -31.26 24.85
N SER A 51 10.62 -30.89 24.46
CA SER A 51 10.07 -31.19 23.13
C SER A 51 10.63 -30.25 22.05
N VAL A 52 11.52 -30.79 21.20
CA VAL A 52 12.05 -30.09 20.01
C VAL A 52 10.95 -29.78 19.00
N PHE A 53 9.95 -30.67 18.89
CA PHE A 53 8.81 -30.51 18.00
C PHE A 53 7.95 -29.30 18.39
N LYS A 54 7.58 -29.16 19.66
CA LYS A 54 6.78 -28.00 20.13
C LYS A 54 7.50 -26.67 19.86
N GLN A 55 8.82 -26.65 20.00
CA GLN A 55 9.62 -25.45 19.74
C GLN A 55 9.70 -25.11 18.25
N ALA A 56 9.92 -26.12 17.40
CA ALA A 56 9.92 -25.94 15.94
C ALA A 56 8.54 -25.52 15.41
N LEU A 57 7.47 -26.15 15.91
CA LEU A 57 6.09 -25.81 15.53
C LEU A 57 5.74 -24.36 15.88
N LYS A 58 6.06 -23.91 17.10
CA LYS A 58 5.87 -22.50 17.50
C LYS A 58 6.62 -21.54 16.56
N PHE A 59 7.84 -21.89 16.18
CA PHE A 59 8.65 -21.06 15.28
C PHE A 59 8.06 -21.01 13.86
N ILE A 60 7.63 -22.16 13.32
CA ILE A 60 6.99 -22.23 11.99
C ILE A 60 5.70 -21.40 11.96
N ILE A 61 4.86 -21.52 12.99
CA ILE A 61 3.61 -20.74 13.11
C ILE A 61 3.93 -19.23 13.14
N LEU A 62 4.97 -18.82 13.87
CA LEU A 62 5.39 -17.42 13.91
C LEU A 62 5.85 -16.90 12.55
N LEU A 63 6.63 -17.71 11.80
CA LEU A 63 7.08 -17.33 10.45
C LEU A 63 5.92 -17.24 9.46
N LEU A 64 4.95 -18.17 9.54
CA LEU A 64 3.73 -18.13 8.74
C LEU A 64 2.93 -16.86 9.03
N ALA A 65 2.71 -16.56 10.32
CA ALA A 65 1.99 -15.35 10.74
C ALA A 65 2.68 -14.08 10.20
N LEU A 66 4.00 -13.98 10.35
CA LEU A 66 4.79 -12.86 9.82
C LEU A 66 4.67 -12.75 8.29
N SER A 67 4.74 -13.88 7.59
CA SER A 67 4.62 -13.92 6.12
C SER A 67 3.24 -13.45 5.66
N CYS A 68 2.17 -13.87 6.35
CA CYS A 68 0.81 -13.41 6.08
C CYS A 68 0.66 -11.90 6.29
N VAL A 69 1.26 -11.33 7.36
CA VAL A 69 1.25 -9.88 7.60
C VAL A 69 1.98 -9.13 6.48
N ILE A 70 3.13 -9.64 6.02
CA ILE A 70 3.88 -9.03 4.92
C ILE A 70 3.05 -9.06 3.62
N VAL A 71 2.40 -10.18 3.31
CA VAL A 71 1.53 -10.28 2.12
C VAL A 71 0.33 -9.34 2.23
N ALA A 72 -0.26 -9.18 3.42
CA ALA A 72 -1.34 -8.22 3.65
C ALA A 72 -0.87 -6.77 3.42
N LEU A 73 0.36 -6.43 3.83
CA LEU A 73 0.96 -5.10 3.61
C LEU A 73 1.20 -4.79 2.14
N VAL A 74 1.47 -5.78 1.30
CA VAL A 74 1.65 -5.60 -0.15
C VAL A 74 0.33 -5.21 -0.84
N ASN A 75 -0.81 -5.41 -0.18
CA ASN A 75 -2.15 -5.08 -0.65
C ASN A 75 -2.42 -5.61 -2.08
N PRO A 76 -2.43 -6.95 -2.28
CA PRO A 76 -2.65 -7.54 -3.59
C PRO A 76 -4.08 -7.26 -4.06
N LYS A 77 -4.23 -6.43 -5.09
CA LYS A 77 -5.53 -6.12 -5.68
C LYS A 77 -5.79 -7.07 -6.85
N ILE A 78 -6.98 -7.68 -6.85
CA ILE A 78 -7.45 -8.57 -7.92
C ILE A 78 -8.62 -7.88 -8.60
N GLY A 79 -8.56 -7.75 -9.93
CA GLY A 79 -9.69 -7.22 -10.70
C GLY A 79 -9.75 -5.70 -10.74
N THR A 80 -8.62 -5.01 -10.56
CA THR A 80 -8.53 -3.58 -10.80
C THR A 80 -8.83 -3.31 -12.27
N LYS A 81 -9.94 -2.59 -12.52
CA LYS A 81 -10.08 -1.80 -13.73
C LYS A 81 -9.34 -0.50 -13.46
N MET A 82 -8.30 -0.23 -14.25
CA MET A 82 -7.78 1.11 -14.40
C MET A 82 -8.91 1.94 -14.99
N GLU A 83 -9.74 2.57 -14.14
CA GLU A 83 -10.45 3.76 -14.56
C GLU A 83 -9.39 4.83 -14.75
N THR A 84 -8.75 4.80 -15.92
CA THR A 84 -8.25 6.05 -16.48
C THR A 84 -9.48 6.92 -16.57
N VAL A 85 -9.62 7.86 -15.63
CA VAL A 85 -10.47 9.01 -15.81
C VAL A 85 -9.90 9.70 -17.03
N LYS A 86 -10.31 9.24 -18.22
CA LYS A 86 -10.21 10.03 -19.42
C LYS A 86 -11.01 11.26 -19.03
N ARG A 87 -10.31 12.37 -18.80
CA ARG A 87 -10.94 13.68 -18.86
C ARG A 87 -11.52 13.73 -20.27
N GLU A 88 -12.77 13.32 -20.40
CA GLU A 88 -13.52 13.54 -21.62
C GLU A 88 -13.46 15.05 -21.82
N GLY A 89 -12.91 15.47 -22.96
CA GLY A 89 -12.90 16.88 -23.31
C GLY A 89 -14.34 17.35 -23.23
N ILE A 90 -14.60 18.30 -22.34
CA ILE A 90 -15.96 18.78 -22.11
C ILE A 90 -16.23 19.79 -23.21
N ASP A 91 -17.14 19.48 -24.13
CA ASP A 91 -17.62 20.45 -25.11
C ASP A 91 -18.56 21.44 -24.42
N ILE A 92 -18.11 22.69 -24.24
CA ILE A 92 -18.87 23.73 -23.54
C ILE A 92 -19.45 24.71 -24.55
N VAL A 93 -20.78 24.84 -24.56
CA VAL A 93 -21.50 25.81 -25.39
C VAL A 93 -22.11 26.89 -24.49
N PHE A 94 -21.78 28.15 -24.78
CA PHE A 94 -22.36 29.31 -24.09
C PHE A 94 -23.50 29.90 -24.91
N ALA A 95 -24.72 29.86 -24.38
CA ALA A 95 -25.86 30.59 -24.92
C ALA A 95 -26.05 31.89 -24.13
N ILE A 96 -25.87 33.04 -24.80
CA ILE A 96 -25.99 34.37 -24.20
C ILE A 96 -27.18 35.09 -24.84
N ASP A 97 -28.07 35.64 -24.01
CA ASP A 97 -29.17 36.49 -24.48
C ASP A 97 -28.62 37.83 -25.00
N VAL A 98 -29.17 38.28 -26.13
CA VAL A 98 -28.84 39.55 -26.81
C VAL A 98 -30.03 40.51 -26.84
N SER A 99 -31.05 40.25 -26.02
CA SER A 99 -32.21 41.13 -25.88
C SER A 99 -31.84 42.52 -25.34
N LYS A 100 -32.71 43.51 -25.55
CA LYS A 100 -32.47 44.90 -25.13
C LYS A 100 -32.25 45.05 -23.62
N SER A 101 -32.80 44.15 -22.81
CA SER A 101 -32.60 44.16 -21.35
C SER A 101 -31.15 43.82 -20.96
N MET A 102 -30.38 43.19 -21.84
CA MET A 102 -28.97 42.88 -21.61
C MET A 102 -28.05 44.10 -21.78
N LEU A 103 -28.57 45.20 -22.32
CA LEU A 103 -27.89 46.50 -22.35
C LEU A 103 -28.10 47.30 -21.05
N ALA A 104 -28.85 46.77 -20.07
CA ALA A 104 -29.01 47.40 -18.78
C ALA A 104 -27.68 47.46 -18.01
N GLU A 105 -27.46 48.57 -17.31
CA GLU A 105 -26.24 48.89 -16.57
C GLU A 105 -26.40 48.68 -15.05
N ASP A 106 -27.39 47.89 -14.63
CA ASP A 106 -27.55 47.49 -13.23
C ASP A 106 -26.35 46.67 -12.72
N VAL A 107 -25.59 46.08 -13.66
CA VAL A 107 -24.26 45.51 -13.43
C VAL A 107 -23.28 46.19 -14.38
N ALA A 108 -22.29 46.89 -13.82
CA ALA A 108 -21.27 47.56 -14.61
C ALA A 108 -20.38 46.55 -15.38
N PRO A 109 -20.04 46.81 -16.65
CA PRO A 109 -20.45 47.97 -17.46
C PRO A 109 -21.88 47.87 -18.04
N ASN A 110 -22.27 46.71 -18.56
CA ASN A 110 -23.66 46.31 -18.77
C ASN A 110 -23.74 44.79 -18.70
N ARG A 111 -24.94 44.21 -18.54
CA ARG A 111 -25.12 42.75 -18.38
C ARG A 111 -24.46 41.95 -19.51
N LEU A 112 -24.56 42.42 -20.76
CA LEU A 112 -23.99 41.75 -21.93
C LEU A 112 -22.45 41.73 -21.88
N GLU A 113 -21.83 42.87 -21.61
CA GLU A 113 -20.37 42.95 -21.48
C GLU A 113 -19.86 42.17 -20.28
N LYS A 114 -20.58 42.21 -19.15
CA LYS A 114 -20.24 41.42 -17.97
C LYS A 114 -20.28 39.93 -18.29
N SER A 115 -21.27 39.48 -19.05
CA SER A 115 -21.40 38.08 -19.48
C SER A 115 -20.21 37.64 -20.34
N LYS A 116 -19.76 38.48 -21.29
CA LYS A 116 -18.56 38.22 -22.10
C LYS A 116 -17.29 38.10 -21.25
N GLN A 117 -17.14 38.95 -20.24
CA GLN A 117 -16.00 38.89 -19.31
C GLN A 117 -15.99 37.59 -18.52
N ILE A 118 -17.14 37.17 -17.98
CA ILE A 118 -17.27 35.91 -17.23
C ILE A 118 -16.93 34.71 -18.11
N VAL A 119 -17.47 34.66 -19.34
CA VAL A 119 -17.15 33.58 -20.29
C VAL A 119 -15.65 33.52 -20.60
N SER A 120 -15.01 34.68 -20.80
CA SER A 120 -13.57 34.74 -21.04
C SER A 120 -12.75 34.24 -19.84
N GLN A 121 -13.19 34.57 -18.61
CA GLN A 121 -12.56 34.08 -17.38
C GLN A 121 -12.68 32.56 -17.23
N ILE A 122 -13.86 32.00 -17.52
CA ILE A 122 -14.11 30.56 -17.47
C ILE A 122 -13.21 29.84 -18.49
N ILE A 123 -13.13 30.33 -19.73
CA ILE A 123 -12.25 29.76 -20.77
C ILE A 123 -10.78 29.78 -20.32
N ASN A 124 -10.32 30.88 -19.72
CA ASN A 124 -8.94 31.00 -19.24
C ASN A 124 -8.63 30.07 -18.06
N GLN A 125 -9.60 29.79 -17.19
CA GLN A 125 -9.44 28.82 -16.10
C GLN A 125 -9.39 27.38 -16.62
N LEU A 126 -10.19 27.05 -17.64
CA LEU A 126 -10.21 25.72 -18.25
C LEU A 126 -8.94 25.38 -19.05
N GLY A 127 -8.28 26.38 -19.64
CA GLY A 127 -7.07 26.17 -20.44
C GLY A 127 -5.76 26.03 -19.64
N ASN A 128 -5.80 26.23 -18.32
CA ASN A 128 -4.62 26.26 -17.46
C ASN A 128 -4.46 25.01 -16.56
N ASP A 129 -5.29 23.98 -16.77
CA ASP A 129 -5.36 22.68 -16.04
C ASP A 129 -5.44 21.46 -16.98
#